data_AF-A0A3P7MXE0-F1
#
_entry.id   AF-A0A3P7MXE0-F1
#
_cell.length_a   1.000
_cell.length_b   1.000
_cell.length_c   1.000
_cell.angle_alpha   90.00
_cell.angle_beta   90.00
_cell.angle_gamma   90.00
#
_symmetry.space_group_name_H-M   'P 1'
#
loop_
_entity.id
_entity.type
_entity.pdbx_description
1 polymer ?
#
loop_
_entity_poly.entity_id
_entity_poly.type
_entity_poly.pdbx_seq_one_letter_code
_entity_poly.pdbx_strand_id
1 'polypeptide(L)'
;MRQSIVLKARVYDMEQAENAIFDLTESLGTFFVQEDVYFKVPKGNLKLRIMHPNRCGQLIYNSLSKKSGHKLSESQVTEVEDVYSIR
;
A
#
# COMPACT_ATOMS: atom_id res chain seq x y z
N MET A 1 0.77 16.93 3.50
CA MET A 1 -0.25 15.91 3.13
C MET A 1 -0.08 15.56 1.67
N ARG A 2 -0.10 14.28 1.30
CA ARG A 2 -0.05 13.84 -0.11
C ARG A 2 -1.41 13.30 -0.51
N GLN A 3 -1.95 13.79 -1.61
CA GLN A 3 -3.13 13.22 -2.24
C GLN A 3 -2.67 12.11 -3.18
N SER A 4 -3.26 10.92 -3.07
CA SER A 4 -2.97 9.80 -3.95
C SER A 4 -4.27 9.27 -4.54
N ILE A 5 -4.23 8.92 -5.82
CA ILE A 5 -5.32 8.25 -6.51
C ILE A 5 -4.88 6.81 -6.73
N VAL A 6 -5.64 5.86 -6.18
CA VAL A 6 -5.34 4.43 -6.30
C VAL A 6 -6.51 3.75 -6.98
N LEU A 7 -6.21 3.07 -8.09
CA LEU A 7 -7.13 2.21 -8.82
C LEU A 7 -6.72 0.76 -8.59
N LYS A 8 -7.64 -0.08 -8.12
CA LYS A 8 -7.43 -1.51 -7.97
C LYS A 8 -8.34 -2.25 -8.93
N ALA A 9 -7.74 -3.03 -9.82
CA ALA A 9 -8.47 -3.94 -10.71
C ALA A 9 -8.26 -5.39 -10.24
N ARG A 10 -9.24 -6.24 -10.52
CA ARG A 10 -9.08 -7.68 -10.31
C ARG A 10 -8.27 -8.25 -11.46
N VAL A 11 -7.23 -9.00 -11.14
CA VAL A 11 -6.43 -9.77 -12.08
C VAL A 11 -6.88 -11.22 -11.98
N TYR A 12 -7.26 -11.82 -13.11
CA TYR A 12 -7.69 -13.22 -13.18
C TYR A 12 -6.53 -14.15 -13.60
N ASP A 13 -5.63 -13.63 -14.42
CA ASP A 13 -4.44 -14.32 -14.90
C ASP A 13 -3.21 -13.45 -14.57
N MET A 14 -2.40 -13.93 -13.62
CA MET A 14 -1.23 -13.21 -13.14
C MET A 14 -0.12 -13.18 -14.18
N GLU A 15 0.10 -14.30 -14.89
CA GLU A 15 1.18 -14.42 -15.87
C GLU A 15 0.92 -13.50 -17.06
N GLN A 16 -0.32 -13.48 -17.56
CA GLN A 16 -0.71 -12.56 -18.62
C GLN A 16 -0.54 -11.09 -18.20
N ALA A 17 -0.93 -10.74 -16.97
CA ALA A 17 -0.82 -9.37 -16.47
C ALA A 17 0.65 -8.94 -16.29
N GLU A 18 1.50 -9.82 -15.79
CA GLU A 18 2.94 -9.57 -15.64
C GLU A 18 3.60 -9.33 -17.01
N ASN A 19 3.37 -10.21 -17.99
CA ASN A 19 3.90 -10.05 -19.34
C ASN A 19 3.47 -8.71 -19.97
N ALA A 20 2.19 -8.35 -19.86
CA ALA A 20 1.69 -7.07 -20.37
C ALA A 20 2.35 -5.85 -19.67
N ILE A 21 2.65 -5.94 -18.37
CA ILE A 21 3.35 -4.88 -17.63
C ILE A 21 4.81 -4.79 -18.07
N PHE A 22 5.48 -5.93 -18.26
CA PHE A 22 6.87 -5.97 -18.72
C PHE A 22 7.01 -5.37 -20.12
N ASP A 23 6.12 -5.74 -21.04
CA ASP A 23 6.09 -5.17 -22.40
C ASP A 23 5.80 -3.66 -22.39
N LEU A 24 4.91 -3.20 -21.50
CA LEU A 24 4.55 -1.78 -21.41
C LEU A 24 5.64 -0.92 -20.77
N THR A 25 6.38 -1.46 -19.81
CA THR A 25 7.34 -0.69 -18.99
C THR A 25 8.80 -0.91 -19.37
N GLU A 26 9.08 -1.88 -20.25
CA GLU A 26 10.42 -2.35 -20.61
C GLU A 26 11.26 -2.71 -19.37
N SER A 27 10.59 -3.17 -18.30
CA SER A 27 11.19 -3.43 -16.99
C SER A 27 10.56 -4.65 -16.32
N LEU A 28 11.40 -5.47 -15.69
CA LEU A 28 10.94 -6.59 -14.85
C LEU A 28 10.38 -6.11 -13.49
N GLY A 29 10.45 -4.81 -13.21
CA GLY A 29 9.98 -4.22 -11.96
C GLY A 29 10.80 -4.64 -10.74
N THR A 30 10.16 -4.65 -9.58
CA THR A 30 10.78 -5.08 -8.32
C THR A 30 9.81 -5.98 -7.58
N PHE A 31 10.30 -7.14 -7.16
CA PHE A 31 9.55 -8.05 -6.31
C PHE A 31 9.95 -7.84 -4.84
N PHE A 32 8.97 -7.68 -3.97
CA PHE A 32 9.17 -7.61 -2.52
C PHE A 32 7.96 -8.17 -1.78
N VAL A 33 8.21 -8.74 -0.61
CA VAL A 33 7.15 -9.28 0.26
C VAL A 33 6.71 -8.19 1.23
N GLN A 34 5.41 -7.88 1.24
CA GLN A 34 4.80 -6.94 2.18
C GLN A 34 3.89 -7.67 3.16
N GLU A 35 3.99 -7.30 4.44
CA GLU A 35 3.02 -7.66 5.46
C GLU A 35 2.31 -6.38 5.94
N ASP A 36 0.98 -6.33 5.88
CA ASP A 36 0.18 -5.21 6.36
C ASP A 36 -0.58 -5.63 7.64
N VAL A 37 -0.23 -5.03 8.79
CA VAL A 37 -0.93 -5.21 10.08
C VAL A 37 -1.94 -4.07 10.27
N TYR A 38 -3.22 -4.40 10.44
CA TYR A 38 -4.29 -3.42 10.58
C TYR A 38 -4.69 -3.20 12.04
N PHE A 39 -4.80 -1.93 12.45
CA PHE A 39 -5.22 -1.54 13.79
C PHE A 39 -6.69 -1.12 13.80
N LYS A 40 -7.41 -1.48 14.87
CA LYS A 40 -8.76 -0.96 15.11
C LYS A 40 -8.68 0.50 15.55
N VAL A 41 -9.20 1.39 14.72
CA VAL A 41 -9.28 2.82 15.01
C VAL A 41 -10.70 3.34 14.78
N PRO A 42 -11.18 4.36 15.51
CA PRO A 42 -12.56 4.83 15.41
C PRO A 42 -12.93 5.41 14.04
N LYS A 43 -11.97 5.96 13.30
CA LYS A 43 -12.16 6.58 11.98
C LYS A 43 -11.00 6.24 11.07
N GLY A 44 -11.29 6.11 9.78
CA GLY A 44 -10.28 5.84 8.76
C GLY A 44 -9.72 4.42 8.84
N ASN A 45 -8.49 4.25 8.36
CA ASN A 45 -7.77 2.99 8.39
C ASN A 45 -6.32 3.26 8.79
N LEU A 46 -5.86 2.60 9.85
CA LEU A 46 -4.47 2.63 10.28
C LEU A 46 -3.85 1.26 10.03
N LYS A 47 -2.70 1.25 9.36
CA LYS A 47 -1.93 0.02 9.13
C LYS A 47 -0.43 0.24 9.30
N LEU A 48 0.26 -0.77 9.79
CA LEU A 48 1.72 -0.87 9.77
C LEU A 48 2.10 -1.81 8.63
N ARG A 49 2.85 -1.29 7.67
CA ARG A 49 3.40 -2.03 6.53
C ARG A 49 4.84 -2.39 6.81
N ILE A 50 5.15 -3.67 6.72
CA ILE A 50 6.49 -4.23 6.90
C ILE A 50 7.01 -4.66 5.53
N MET A 51 8.21 -4.22 5.18
CA MET A 51 8.88 -4.55 3.91
C MET A 51 9.97 -5.59 4.19
N HIS A 52 9.68 -6.89 3.97
CA HIS A 52 10.64 -7.95 4.24
C HIS A 52 11.83 -7.90 3.26
N PRO A 53 13.05 -8.26 3.69
CA PRO A 53 13.43 -8.78 5.01
C PRO A 53 13.78 -7.69 6.05
N ASN A 54 13.54 -6.42 5.74
CA ASN A 54 13.99 -5.31 6.58
C ASN A 54 13.13 -5.17 7.84
N ARG A 55 13.76 -4.67 8.91
CA ARG A 55 13.05 -4.27 10.15
C ARG A 55 12.34 -2.91 10.01
N CYS A 56 12.59 -2.20 8.92
CA CYS A 56 11.94 -0.94 8.63
C CYS A 56 10.54 -1.15 8.04
N GLY A 57 9.67 -0.18 8.27
CA GLY A 57 8.31 -0.20 7.75
C GLY A 57 7.70 1.18 7.65
N GLN A 58 6.39 1.19 7.43
CA GLN A 58 5.62 2.41 7.26
C GLN A 58 4.33 2.32 8.06
N LEU A 59 4.12 3.29 8.95
CA LEU A 59 2.84 3.52 9.58
C LEU A 59 1.99 4.41 8.67
N ILE A 60 0.86 3.87 8.20
CA ILE A 60 0.03 4.51 7.17
C ILE A 60 -1.37 4.71 7.74
N TYR A 61 -1.78 5.97 7.84
CA TYR A 61 -3.16 6.36 8.16
C TYR A 61 -3.86 6.90 6.93
N ASN A 62 -5.06 6.38 6.64
CA ASN A 62 -5.91 6.84 5.55
C ASN A 62 -7.21 7.42 6.10
N SER A 63 -7.50 8.68 5.77
CA SER A 63 -8.80 9.28 6.00
C SER A 63 -9.73 8.95 4.82
N LEU A 64 -11.00 8.63 5.11
CA LEU A 64 -12.01 8.41 4.09
C LEU A 64 -12.62 9.75 3.69
N SER A 65 -12.37 10.20 2.45
CA SER A 65 -13.13 11.33 1.92
C SER A 65 -14.55 10.86 1.54
N LYS A 66 -15.56 11.57 2.02
CA LYS A 66 -16.99 11.20 1.81
C LYS A 66 -17.52 11.52 0.41
N LYS A 67 -16.71 12.11 -0.48
CA LYS A 67 -17.22 12.97 -1.57
C LYS A 67 -17.16 12.44 -3.01
N SER A 68 -16.70 11.22 -3.28
CA SER A 68 -16.63 10.73 -4.66
C SER A 68 -16.86 9.23 -4.78
N GLY A 69 -17.54 8.81 -5.85
CA GLY A 69 -17.67 7.39 -6.25
C GLY A 69 -16.32 6.71 -6.53
N HIS A 70 -15.24 7.48 -6.60
CA HIS A 70 -13.86 7.02 -6.60
C HIS A 70 -13.29 7.13 -5.18
N LYS A 71 -12.54 6.11 -4.75
CA LYS A 71 -11.96 6.03 -3.40
C LYS A 71 -10.77 7.00 -3.26
N LEU A 72 -11.06 8.29 -3.14
CA LEU A 72 -10.08 9.34 -2.81
C LEU A 72 -9.75 9.21 -1.32
N SER A 73 -8.51 8.81 -1.02
CA SER A 73 -7.98 8.76 0.34
C SER A 73 -6.86 9.78 0.50
N GLU A 74 -6.93 10.57 1.57
CA GLU A 74 -5.75 11.30 2.03
C GLU A 74 -4.96 10.38 2.94
N SER A 75 -3.68 10.23 2.63
CA SER A 75 -2.78 9.32 3.32
C SER A 75 -1.69 10.09 4.04
N GLN A 76 -1.48 9.76 5.30
CA GLN A 76 -0.29 10.12 6.05
C GLN A 76 0.57 8.87 6.21
N VAL A 77 1.84 8.99 5.84
CA VAL A 77 2.82 7.91 5.88
C VAL A 77 3.98 8.36 6.75
N THR A 78 4.32 7.56 7.75
CA THR A 78 5.45 7.78 8.65
C THR A 78 6.35 6.56 8.57
N GLU A 79 7.63 6.78 8.30
CA GLU A 79 8.63 5.71 8.31
C GLU A 79 8.91 5.25 9.74
N VAL A 80 9.12 3.95 9.89
CA VAL A 80 9.42 3.29 11.17
C VAL A 80 10.70 2.51 10.98
N GLU A 81 11.72 2.79 11.78
CA GLU A 81 13.02 2.12 11.68
C GLU A 81 12.99 0.68 12.23
N ASP A 82 12.17 0.43 13.26
CA ASP A 82 11.96 -0.90 13.83
C ASP A 82 10.47 -1.18 14.06
N VAL A 83 9.89 -1.99 13.19
CA VAL A 83 8.46 -2.36 13.24
C VAL A 83 8.10 -3.21 14.46
N TYR A 84 9.04 -3.95 15.04
CA TYR A 84 8.77 -4.84 16.17
C TYR A 84 8.64 -4.07 17.49
N SER A 85 9.20 -2.87 17.57
CA SER A 85 9.06 -1.98 18.73
C SER A 85 7.68 -1.31 18.83
N ILE A 86 6.86 -1.39 17.79
CA ILE A 86 5.48 -0.82 17.75
C ILE A 86 4.41 -1.86 18.12
N ARG A 87 4.76 -3.16 18.11
CA ARG A 87 3.86 -4.26 18.47
C ARG A 87 3.84 -4.47 19.98
#